data_AF-A0A2V8PA02-F1
#
_entry.id   AF-A0A2V8PA02-F1
#
_cell.length_a   1.000
_cell.length_b   1.000
_cell.length_c   1.000
_cell.angle_alpha   90.00
_cell.angle_beta   90.00
_cell.angle_gamma   90.00
#
_symmetry.space_group_name_H-M   'P 1'
#
loop_
_entity.id
_entity.type
_entity.pdbx_description
1 polymer ?
#
loop_
_entity_poly.entity_id
_entity_poly.type
_entity_poly.pdbx_seq_one_letter_code
_entity_poly.pdbx_strand_id
1 'polypeptide(L)'
;MQSSQFASKRVETTAQADTPISVALVEDIREVREGLAALINGTRGFTCVGSYYSMEAALAGIGDQAPDVILTRLAWHVWNPRRRNPARTIL
;
A
#
# COMPACT_ATOMS: atom_id res chain seq x y z
N MET A 1 -41.29 35.39 -12.35
CA MET A 1 -39.83 35.29 -12.52
C MET A 1 -39.15 35.60 -11.20
N GLN A 2 -38.93 34.60 -10.34
CA GLN A 2 -38.03 34.71 -9.18
C GLN A 2 -37.18 33.45 -9.15
N SER A 3 -36.07 33.49 -9.89
CA SER A 3 -34.99 32.53 -9.80
C SER A 3 -34.02 33.06 -8.75
N SER A 4 -34.22 32.69 -7.48
CA SER A 4 -33.25 32.98 -6.43
C SER A 4 -32.30 31.79 -6.29
N GLN A 5 -31.03 32.11 -6.43
CA GLN A 5 -29.90 31.23 -6.62
C GLN A 5 -29.70 30.32 -5.41
N PHE A 6 -29.77 29.00 -5.63
CA PHE A 6 -29.06 28.05 -4.77
C PHE A 6 -27.56 28.21 -5.07
N ALA A 7 -26.91 29.13 -4.35
CA ALA A 7 -25.48 29.30 -4.38
C ALA A 7 -24.82 27.96 -4.01
N SER A 8 -24.17 27.36 -5.02
CA SER A 8 -23.39 26.14 -4.90
C SER A 8 -22.35 26.33 -3.80
N LYS A 9 -22.62 25.74 -2.63
CA LYS A 9 -21.67 25.64 -1.54
C LYS A 9 -20.58 24.68 -1.98
N ARG A 10 -19.57 25.18 -2.70
CA ARG A 10 -18.35 24.42 -2.95
C ARG A 10 -17.76 24.12 -1.58
N VAL A 11 -17.62 22.84 -1.27
CA VAL A 11 -16.74 22.41 -0.18
C VAL A 11 -15.36 22.89 -0.59
N GLU A 12 -14.89 23.95 0.05
CA GLU A 12 -13.50 24.37 -0.06
C GLU A 12 -12.66 23.24 0.51
N THR A 13 -11.95 22.53 -0.36
CA THR A 13 -10.90 21.59 0.05
C THR A 13 -9.84 22.42 0.75
N THR A 14 -9.94 22.53 2.07
CA THR A 14 -8.84 23.02 2.90
C THR A 14 -7.68 22.07 2.63
N ALA A 15 -6.66 22.59 1.95
CA ALA A 15 -5.37 21.95 1.86
C ALA A 15 -4.83 21.86 3.29
N GLN A 16 -5.14 20.75 3.95
CA GLN A 16 -4.48 20.37 5.19
C GLN A 16 -2.98 20.39 4.89
N ALA A 17 -2.16 20.83 5.84
CA ALA A 17 -0.72 20.66 5.75
C ALA A 17 -0.43 19.15 5.78
N ASP A 18 -0.59 18.50 4.63
CA ASP A 18 -0.61 17.04 4.50
C ASP A 18 0.82 16.55 4.61
N THR A 19 1.20 16.12 5.81
CA THR A 19 2.28 15.16 5.96
C THR A 19 1.98 14.01 4.99
N PRO A 20 2.89 13.68 4.05
CA PRO A 20 2.64 12.62 3.08
C PRO A 20 2.33 11.30 3.77
N ILE A 21 1.35 10.56 3.26
CA ILE A 21 1.03 9.21 3.74
C ILE A 21 2.26 8.33 3.51
N SER A 22 2.82 7.82 4.60
CA SER A 22 3.97 6.92 4.60
C SER A 22 3.53 5.50 4.26
N VAL A 23 4.16 4.92 3.23
CA VAL A 23 3.85 3.59 2.70
C VAL A 23 5.05 2.69 2.86
N ALA A 24 4.88 1.51 3.46
CA ALA A 24 5.83 0.41 3.31
C ALA A 24 5.37 -0.57 2.24
N LEU A 25 6.27 -0.99 1.36
CA LEU A 25 5.99 -1.89 0.23
C LEU A 25 6.60 -3.27 0.48
N VAL A 26 5.80 -4.33 0.33
CA VAL A 26 6.25 -5.73 0.40
C VAL A 26 5.88 -6.47 -0.90
N GLU A 27 6.88 -6.76 -1.71
CA GLU A 27 6.73 -7.35 -3.05
C GLU A 27 7.97 -8.20 -3.35
N ASP A 28 7.81 -9.45 -3.77
CA ASP A 28 8.95 -10.36 -3.97
C ASP A 28 9.63 -10.18 -5.33
N ILE A 29 8.89 -9.76 -6.36
CA ILE A 29 9.44 -9.49 -7.69
C ILE A 29 10.12 -8.13 -7.70
N ARG A 30 11.44 -8.12 -7.92
CA ARG A 30 12.28 -6.92 -7.84
C ARG A 30 11.80 -5.81 -8.77
N GLU A 31 11.54 -6.13 -10.03
CA GLU A 31 11.14 -5.17 -11.05
C GLU A 31 9.79 -4.53 -10.71
N VAL A 32 8.86 -5.31 -10.16
CA VAL A 32 7.56 -4.82 -9.69
C VAL A 32 7.74 -3.94 -8.46
N ARG A 33 8.56 -4.37 -7.50
CA ARG A 33 8.85 -3.61 -6.28
C ARG A 33 9.46 -2.24 -6.59
N GLU A 34 10.45 -2.19 -7.47
CA GLU A 34 11.11 -0.94 -7.89
C GLU A 34 10.12 -0.03 -8.65
N GLY A 35 9.32 -0.58 -9.56
CA GLY A 35 8.29 0.18 -10.29
C GLY A 35 7.22 0.76 -9.37
N LEU A 36 6.69 -0.03 -8.44
CA LEU A 36 5.69 0.42 -7.47
C LEU A 36 6.26 1.50 -6.53
N ALA A 37 7.50 1.34 -6.05
CA ALA A 37 8.16 2.35 -5.23
C ALA A 37 8.33 3.68 -5.98
N ALA A 38 8.70 3.63 -7.26
CA ALA A 38 8.78 4.83 -8.10
C ALA A 38 7.42 5.52 -8.27
N LEU A 39 6.34 4.76 -8.49
CA LEU A 39 4.98 5.30 -8.60
C LEU A 39 4.50 5.94 -7.30
N ILE A 40 4.74 5.31 -6.14
CA ILE A 40 4.39 5.87 -4.83
C ILE A 40 5.11 7.21 -4.63
N ASN A 41 6.43 7.24 -4.83
CA ASN A 41 7.24 8.45 -4.63
C ASN A 41 6.96 9.54 -5.68
N GLY A 42 6.46 9.17 -6.86
CA GLY A 42 6.02 10.11 -7.89
C GLY A 42 4.62 10.69 -7.66
N THR A 43 3.85 10.17 -6.70
CA THR A 43 2.48 10.60 -6.43
C THR A 43 2.43 11.59 -5.27
N ARG A 44 1.94 12.81 -5.52
CA ARG A 44 1.80 13.83 -4.48
C ARG A 44 0.95 13.32 -3.32
N GLY A 45 1.42 13.56 -2.08
CA GLY A 45 0.73 13.15 -0.86
C GLY A 45 1.11 11.76 -0.36
N PHE A 46 2.05 11.07 -1.01
CA PHE A 46 2.55 9.76 -0.60
C PHE A 46 4.08 9.75 -0.54
N THR A 47 4.63 8.86 0.28
CA THR A 47 6.07 8.58 0.32
C THR A 47 6.32 7.11 0.65
N CYS A 48 7.23 6.46 -0.07
CA CYS A 48 7.65 5.09 0.20
C CYS A 48 8.78 5.12 1.24
N VAL A 49 8.47 4.74 2.48
CA VAL A 49 9.42 4.77 3.61
C VAL A 49 10.21 3.47 3.76
N GLY A 50 9.85 2.43 3.00
CA GLY A 50 10.58 1.17 2.95
C GLY A 50 10.05 0.26 1.84
N SER A 51 10.95 -0.50 1.21
CA SER A 51 10.58 -1.52 0.23
C SER A 51 11.32 -2.82 0.51
N TYR A 52 10.56 -3.91 0.64
CA TYR A 52 11.03 -5.18 1.16
C TYR A 52 10.64 -6.33 0.24
N TYR A 53 11.50 -7.33 0.12
CA TYR A 53 11.25 -8.51 -0.72
C TYR A 53 10.37 -9.56 -0.02
N SER A 54 10.22 -9.49 1.30
CA SER A 54 9.41 -10.41 2.09
C SER A 54 8.85 -9.72 3.33
N MET A 55 7.86 -10.35 3.96
CA MET A 55 7.24 -9.82 5.18
C MET A 55 8.22 -9.87 6.36
N GLU A 56 9.09 -10.88 6.42
CA GLU A 56 10.12 -11.02 7.44
C GLU A 56 11.12 -9.86 7.37
N ALA A 57 11.55 -9.49 6.16
CA ALA A 57 12.39 -8.32 5.95
C ALA A 57 11.66 -7.02 6.34
N ALA A 58 10.36 -6.93 6.06
CA ALA A 58 9.55 -5.77 6.45
C ALA A 58 9.40 -5.65 7.97
N LEU A 59 9.14 -6.74 8.68
CA LEU A 59 9.04 -6.74 10.15
C LEU A 59 10.37 -6.30 10.80
N ALA A 60 11.50 -6.77 10.28
CA ALA A 60 12.81 -6.35 10.76
C ALA A 60 13.13 -4.89 10.41
N GLY A 61 12.68 -4.40 9.25
CA GLY A 61 12.98 -3.06 8.76
C GLY A 61 12.07 -1.95 9.29
N ILE A 62 10.78 -2.24 9.53
CA ILE A 62 9.82 -1.28 10.07
C ILE A 62 10.11 -0.99 11.55
N GLY A 63 10.44 -2.03 12.33
CA GLY A 63 10.69 -1.90 13.76
C GLY A 63 9.55 -1.21 14.49
N ASP A 64 9.88 -0.23 15.34
CA ASP A 64 8.89 0.52 16.15
C ASP A 64 8.28 1.73 15.43
N GLN A 65 8.77 2.09 14.24
CA GLN A 65 8.26 3.23 13.46
C GLN A 65 7.33 2.74 12.36
N ALA A 66 6.05 2.63 12.70
CA ALA A 66 5.05 2.11 11.79
C ALA A 66 4.74 3.09 10.64
N PRO A 67 4.68 2.61 9.38
CA PRO A 67 4.12 3.40 8.29
C PRO A 67 2.60 3.58 8.49
N ASP A 68 2.02 4.57 7.82
CA ASP A 68 0.56 4.79 7.82
C ASP A 68 -0.17 3.63 7.15
N VAL A 69 0.42 3.07 6.09
CA VAL A 69 -0.13 1.94 5.34
C VAL A 69 0.97 0.98 4.86
N ILE A 70 0.58 -0.29 4.69
CA ILE A 70 1.42 -1.31 4.05
C ILE A 70 0.76 -1.73 2.74
N LEU A 71 1.48 -1.61 1.62
CA LEU A 71 1.13 -2.21 0.35
C LEU A 71 1.85 -3.56 0.23
N THR A 72 1.11 -4.66 0.30
CA THR A 72 1.69 -6.01 0.21
C THR A 72 1.06 -6.80 -0.92
N ARG A 73 1.89 -7.57 -1.63
CA ARG A 73 1.42 -8.55 -2.59
C ARG A 73 0.90 -9.80 -1.86
N LEU A 74 -0.37 -10.12 -2.11
CA LEU A 74 -0.99 -11.36 -1.65
C LEU A 74 -0.68 -12.48 -2.64
N ALA A 75 0.08 -13.48 -2.20
CA ALA A 75 0.50 -14.60 -3.03
C ALA A 75 -0.69 -15.51 -3.37
N TRP A 76 -1.42 -15.19 -4.43
CA TRP A 76 -2.51 -16.02 -4.96
C TRP A 76 -2.06 -17.48 -5.27
N HIS A 77 -0.76 -17.69 -5.58
CA HIS A 77 -0.21 -19.03 -5.79
C HIS A 77 -0.04 -19.87 -4.51
N VAL A 78 0.03 -19.25 -3.33
CA VAL A 78 0.01 -19.97 -2.03
C VAL A 78 -1.39 -20.51 -1.74
N TRP A 79 -2.43 -19.84 -2.25
CA TRP A 79 -3.82 -20.29 -2.16
C TRP A 79 -4.25 -21.07 -3.41
N ASN A 80 -3.58 -22.20 -3.69
CA ASN A 80 -4.10 -23.20 -4.61
C ASN A 80 -4.46 -24.49 -3.85
N PRO A 81 -5.75 -24.77 -3.58
CA PRO A 81 -6.15 -25.98 -2.87
C PRO A 81 -5.74 -27.26 -3.61
N ARG A 82 -5.51 -27.23 -4.93
CA ARG A 82 -5.02 -28.39 -5.71
C ARG A 82 -3.52 -28.66 -5.53
N ARG A 83 -2.75 -27.76 -4.91
CA ARG A 83 -1.33 -27.99 -4.56
C ARG A 83 -1.13 -28.53 -3.14
N ARG A 84 -2.18 -28.62 -2.32
CA ARG A 84 -2.13 -29.38 -1.04
C ARG A 84 -2.17 -30.87 -1.37
N ASN A 85 -1.01 -31.51 -1.37
CA ASN A 85 -0.93 -32.97 -1.40
C ASN A 85 -1.41 -33.52 -0.04
N PRO A 86 -2.51 -34.31 0.04
CA PRO A 86 -2.95 -34.91 1.30
C PRO A 86 -1.93 -35.89 1.90
N ALA A 87 -0.93 -36.35 1.14
CA ALA A 87 0.09 -37.30 1.59
C ALA A 87 1.29 -36.70 2.34
N ARG A 88 1.29 -35.41 2.68
CA ARG A 88 2.36 -34.77 3.49
C ARG A 88 1.89 -34.30 4.86
N THR A 89 1.02 -35.08 5.51
CA THR A 89 0.83 -34.99 6.96
C THR A 89 1.86 -35.91 7.61
N ILE A 90 2.91 -35.28 8.13
CA ILE A 90 3.89 -35.73 9.15
C ILE A 90 3.81 -37.22 9.54
N LEU A 91 4.81 -38.00 9.13
CA LEU A 91 5.48 -38.97 9.99
C LEU A 91 6.64 -38.25 10.68
#